data_AF-A0A2R2WAE4-F1
#
_entry.id   AF-A0A2R2WAE4-F1
#
_cell.length_a   1.000
_cell.length_b   1.000
_cell.length_c   1.000
_cell.angle_alpha   90.00
_cell.angle_beta   90.00
_cell.angle_gamma   90.00
#
_symmetry.space_group_name_H-M   'P 1'
#
loop_
_entity.id
_entity.type
_entity.pdbx_description
1 polymer ?
#
loop_
_entity_poly.entity_id
_entity_poly.type
_entity_poly.pdbx_seq_one_letter_code
_entity_poly.pdbx_strand_id
1 'polypeptide(L)'
;MSGRHALQEPRGDEPHEAASPDPAVPGASIRVLAGSPTPEELAAVTAVLAALEAEESAAAARRTVPRGQSGWQESQRSLRVPLHPGPGRWSRSAG
;
A
#
# COMPACT_ATOMS: atom_id res chain seq x y z
N MET A 1 -6.99 54.57 37.92
CA MET A 1 -8.23 54.05 38.54
C MET A 1 -8.78 52.95 37.65
N SER A 2 -9.00 51.77 38.25
CA SER A 2 -9.79 50.60 37.80
C SER A 2 -10.92 50.91 36.81
N GLY A 3 -11.38 50.00 35.97
CA GLY A 3 -11.31 48.55 35.95
C GLY A 3 -12.16 48.06 34.75
N ARG A 4 -11.84 46.90 34.18
CA ARG A 4 -12.47 45.61 34.48
C ARG A 4 -13.77 45.35 33.69
N HIS A 5 -13.63 44.70 32.55
CA HIS A 5 -14.54 43.66 32.00
C HIS A 5 -13.62 42.74 31.18
N ALA A 6 -12.97 41.70 31.71
CA ALA A 6 -13.51 40.43 32.22
C ALA A 6 -14.52 39.77 31.27
N LEU A 7 -13.99 38.75 30.56
CA LEU A 7 -14.63 37.54 30.04
C LEU A 7 -15.59 37.69 28.85
N GLN A 8 -15.11 37.31 27.66
CA GLN A 8 -15.93 36.57 26.69
C GLN A 8 -15.03 35.69 25.80
N GLU A 9 -14.69 34.51 26.32
CA GLU A 9 -14.46 33.32 25.52
C GLU A 9 -15.76 32.51 25.59
N PRO A 10 -16.43 32.27 24.46
CA PRO A 10 -17.00 30.96 24.22
C PRO A 10 -16.36 30.36 22.97
N ARG A 11 -15.53 29.35 23.22
CA ARG A 11 -15.22 28.25 22.32
C ARG A 11 -16.51 27.80 21.61
N GLY A 12 -16.51 27.88 20.29
CA GLY A 12 -17.34 27.06 19.42
C GLY A 12 -16.38 26.48 18.39
N ASP A 13 -16.24 25.16 18.39
CA ASP A 13 -15.46 24.41 17.42
C ASP A 13 -15.74 24.94 16.00
N GLU A 14 -14.70 25.44 15.34
CA GLU A 14 -14.69 25.46 13.87
C GLU A 14 -15.04 24.03 13.46
N PRO A 15 -16.09 23.79 12.66
CA PRO A 15 -16.23 22.49 12.04
C PRO A 15 -14.92 22.26 11.31
N HIS A 16 -14.14 21.29 11.77
CA HIS A 16 -13.07 20.73 10.97
C HIS A 16 -13.82 20.19 9.77
N GLU A 17 -13.89 21.00 8.71
CA GLU A 17 -14.43 20.63 7.43
C GLU A 17 -13.60 19.42 7.03
N ALA A 18 -14.13 18.25 7.39
CA ALA A 18 -13.57 16.98 7.06
C ALA A 18 -13.55 17.04 5.54
N ALA A 19 -12.35 17.32 5.01
CA ALA A 19 -12.07 17.25 3.60
C ALA A 19 -12.73 15.96 3.15
N SER A 20 -13.80 16.10 2.36
CA SER A 20 -14.52 14.95 1.86
C SER A 20 -13.47 14.04 1.25
N PRO A 21 -13.36 12.77 1.65
CA PRO A 21 -12.38 11.90 1.04
C PRO A 21 -12.65 11.94 -0.45
N ASP A 22 -11.63 12.37 -1.20
CA ASP A 22 -11.53 12.31 -2.65
C ASP A 22 -12.17 10.99 -3.12
N PRO A 23 -13.14 10.99 -4.06
CA PRO A 23 -13.85 9.77 -4.45
C PRO A 23 -12.84 8.68 -4.72
N ALA A 24 -12.86 7.67 -3.84
CA ALA A 24 -11.83 6.65 -3.73
C ALA A 24 -11.34 6.26 -5.12
N VAL A 25 -10.12 6.71 -5.45
CA VAL A 25 -9.34 6.11 -6.52
C VAL A 25 -9.41 4.62 -6.24
N PRO A 26 -9.89 3.75 -7.15
CA PRO A 26 -9.83 2.32 -6.96
C PRO A 26 -8.36 1.87 -7.09
N GLY A 27 -7.52 2.37 -6.19
CA GLY A 27 -6.16 1.95 -5.92
C GLY A 27 -6.20 0.80 -4.93
N ALA A 28 -5.24 -0.10 -5.06
CA ALA A 28 -5.11 -1.26 -4.19
C ALA A 28 -5.22 -0.85 -2.71
N SER A 29 -6.21 -1.39 -2.00
CA SER A 29 -6.37 -1.15 -0.57
C SER A 29 -5.33 -1.97 0.21
N ILE A 30 -4.48 -1.30 0.99
CA ILE A 30 -3.46 -1.94 1.83
C ILE A 30 -4.05 -2.16 3.22
N ARG A 31 -3.93 -3.39 3.75
CA ARG A 31 -4.36 -3.76 5.10
C ARG A 31 -3.19 -4.24 5.94
N VAL A 32 -3.01 -3.64 7.11
CA VAL A 32 -2.09 -4.12 8.14
C VAL A 32 -2.75 -5.26 8.92
N LEU A 33 -2.15 -6.45 8.90
CA LEU A 33 -2.69 -7.64 9.58
C LEU A 33 -2.18 -7.82 11.01
N ALA A 34 -1.01 -7.25 11.32
CA ALA A 34 -0.36 -7.35 12.62
C ALA A 34 0.49 -6.10 12.90
N GLY A 35 0.65 -5.77 14.18
CA GLY A 35 1.32 -4.55 14.63
C GLY A 35 0.38 -3.34 14.67
N SER A 36 0.88 -2.24 15.23
CA SER A 36 0.17 -0.95 15.31
C SER A 36 1.12 0.16 14.85
N PRO A 37 1.38 0.28 13.52
CA PRO A 37 2.29 1.29 13.01
C PRO A 37 1.77 2.68 13.38
N THR A 38 2.68 3.62 13.60
CA THR A 38 2.27 5.01 13.78
C THR A 38 1.70 5.55 12.46
N PRO A 39 0.90 6.64 12.50
CA PRO A 39 0.39 7.27 11.29
C PRO A 39 1.51 7.66 10.31
N GLU A 40 2.65 8.12 10.84
CA GLU A 40 3.81 8.54 10.06
C GLU A 40 4.47 7.35 9.34
N GLU A 41 4.62 6.22 10.02
CA GLU A 41 5.18 5.00 9.43
C GLU A 41 4.27 4.45 8.33
N LEU A 42 2.95 4.43 8.55
CA LEU A 42 1.99 3.99 7.55
C LEU A 42 2.00 4.92 6.33
N ALA A 43 2.08 6.24 6.55
CA ALA A 43 2.19 7.22 5.48
C ALA A 43 3.49 7.04 4.68
N ALA A 44 4.62 6.82 5.35
CA ALA A 44 5.91 6.59 4.71
C ALA A 44 5.87 5.34 3.80
N VAL A 45 5.36 4.22 4.30
CA VAL A 45 5.23 2.98 3.50
C VAL A 45 4.29 3.19 2.31
N THR A 46 3.16 3.86 2.52
CA THR A 46 2.19 4.13 1.44
C THR A 46 2.81 5.04 0.36
N ALA A 47 3.56 6.07 0.75
CA ALA A 47 4.26 6.95 -0.18
C ALA A 47 5.30 6.20 -1.02
N VAL A 48 6.06 5.28 -0.41
CA VAL A 48 7.03 4.45 -1.12
C VAL A 48 6.32 3.53 -2.13
N LEU A 49 5.23 2.87 -1.72
CA LEU A 49 4.48 1.99 -2.62
C LEU A 49 3.86 2.75 -3.80
N ALA A 50 3.30 3.94 -3.55
CA ALA A 50 2.77 4.81 -4.60
C ALA A 50 3.86 5.27 -5.58
N ALA A 51 5.06 5.59 -5.07
CA ALA A 51 6.20 5.95 -5.92
C ALA A 51 6.62 4.79 -6.84
N LEU A 52 6.71 3.57 -6.29
CA LEU A 52 7.04 2.37 -7.07
C LEU A 52 5.99 2.06 -8.15
N GLU A 53 4.71 2.23 -7.84
CA GLU A 53 3.63 2.08 -8.82
C GLU A 53 3.74 3.11 -9.95
N ALA A 54 4.03 4.38 -9.62
CA ALA A 54 4.25 5.43 -10.61
C ALA A 54 5.47 5.13 -11.51
N GLU A 55 6.55 4.62 -10.94
CA GLU A 55 7.74 4.22 -11.72
C GLU A 55 7.44 3.04 -12.66
N GLU A 56 6.74 2.00 -12.16
CA GLU A 56 6.40 0.82 -12.94
C GLU A 56 5.41 1.15 -14.06
N SER A 57 4.40 1.98 -13.80
CA SER A 57 3.46 2.45 -14.82
C SER A 57 4.17 3.28 -15.89
N ALA A 58 5.10 4.17 -15.51
CA ALA A 58 5.93 4.91 -16.45
C ALA A 58 6.85 3.97 -17.27
N ALA A 59 7.42 2.94 -16.64
CA ALA A 59 8.22 1.93 -17.32
C ALA A 59 7.36 1.07 -18.27
N ALA A 60 6.12 0.77 -17.91
CA ALA A 60 5.16 0.05 -18.74
C ALA A 60 4.77 0.87 -19.96
N ALA A 61 4.50 2.18 -19.81
CA ALA A 61 4.19 3.08 -20.91
C ALA A 61 5.34 3.17 -21.94
N ARG A 62 6.60 3.06 -21.50
CA ARG A 62 7.77 3.07 -22.39
C ARG A 62 8.01 1.74 -23.13
N ARG A 63 7.35 0.65 -22.72
CA ARG A 63 7.62 -0.69 -23.28
C ARG A 63 6.70 -0.95 -24.46
N THR A 64 7.27 -1.11 -25.65
CA THR A 64 6.53 -1.37 -26.90
C THR A 64 6.18 -2.85 -27.11
N VAL A 65 6.77 -3.75 -26.32
CA VAL A 65 6.54 -5.20 -26.40
C VAL A 65 5.88 -5.70 -25.11
N PRO A 66 4.81 -6.52 -25.17
CA PRO A 66 4.24 -7.15 -23.99
C PRO A 66 5.32 -7.93 -23.24
N ARG A 67 5.35 -7.83 -21.91
CA ARG A 67 6.20 -8.72 -21.11
C ARG A 67 5.79 -10.15 -21.45
N GLY A 68 6.73 -10.93 -21.99
CA GLY A 68 6.56 -12.37 -22.09
C GLY A 68 6.18 -12.95 -20.73
N GLN A 69 5.53 -14.12 -20.73
CA GLN A 69 5.16 -14.76 -19.46
C GLN A 69 6.41 -14.97 -18.61
N SER A 70 6.31 -14.60 -17.33
CA SER A 70 7.43 -14.81 -16.42
C SER A 70 7.71 -16.32 -16.29
N GLY A 71 8.96 -16.69 -16.03
CA GLY A 71 9.30 -18.10 -15.78
C GLY A 71 8.48 -18.71 -14.64
N TRP A 72 7.99 -17.88 -13.70
CA TRP A 72 7.03 -18.29 -12.68
C TRP A 72 5.65 -18.65 -13.27
N GLN A 73 5.09 -17.82 -14.15
CA GLN A 73 3.83 -18.13 -14.84
C GLN A 73 3.92 -19.37 -15.72
N GLU A 74 5.07 -19.59 -16.35
CA GLU A 74 5.32 -20.78 -17.16
C GLU A 74 5.42 -22.05 -16.29
N SER A 75 6.09 -21.95 -15.13
CA SER A 75 6.18 -23.05 -14.15
C SER A 75 4.86 -23.43 -13.49
N GLN A 76 3.88 -22.53 -13.44
CA GLN A 76 2.57 -22.83 -12.87
C GLN A 76 1.72 -23.72 -13.78
N ARG A 77 1.91 -23.65 -15.10
CA ARG A 77 1.12 -24.45 -16.05
C ARG A 77 1.46 -25.94 -16.02
N SER A 78 2.63 -26.29 -15.51
CA SER A 78 3.15 -27.66 -15.49
C SER A 78 2.82 -28.45 -14.21
N LEU A 79 2.11 -27.86 -13.23
CA LEU A 79 1.63 -28.58 -12.03
C LEU A 79 0.37 -29.41 -12.31
N ARG A 80 0.41 -30.29 -13.30
CA ARG A 80 -0.68 -31.25 -13.60
C ARG A 80 -0.64 -32.53 -12.74
N VAL A 81 0.36 -32.64 -11.86
CA VAL A 81 0.57 -33.80 -11.00
C VAL A 81 0.63 -33.32 -9.54
N PRO A 82 0.00 -34.05 -8.60
CA PRO A 82 0.11 -33.75 -7.17
C PRO A 82 1.58 -33.66 -6.75
N LEU A 83 1.95 -32.54 -6.13
CA LEU A 83 3.23 -32.44 -5.44
C LEU A 83 3.15 -33.27 -4.16
N HIS A 84 4.03 -34.24 -3.99
CA HIS A 84 4.12 -35.05 -2.78
C HIS A 84 5.12 -34.41 -1.80
N PRO A 85 4.68 -33.64 -0.79
CA PRO A 85 5.58 -33.11 0.23
C PRO A 85 6.18 -34.25 1.05
N GLY A 86 7.44 -34.10 1.46
CA GLY A 86 8.14 -35.06 2.31
C GLY A 86 9.56 -34.61 2.65
N PRO A 87 10.16 -35.11 3.74
CA PRO A 87 11.53 -34.78 4.12
C PRO A 87 12.49 -34.99 2.95
N GLY A 88 13.28 -33.96 2.62
CA GLY A 88 14.25 -34.00 1.51
C GLY A 88 13.66 -33.80 0.11
N ARG A 89 12.33 -33.70 -0.07
CA ARG A 89 11.75 -33.52 -1.43
C ARG A 89 11.70 -32.06 -1.90
N TRP A 90 11.91 -31.10 -0.99
CA TRP A 90 11.89 -29.66 -1.29
C TRP A 90 13.30 -29.09 -1.57
N SER A 91 14.36 -29.90 -1.46
CA SER A 91 15.71 -29.42 -1.72
C SER A 91 16.03 -29.42 -3.21
N ARG A 92 15.85 -28.26 -3.84
CA ARG A 92 16.66 -27.86 -5.01
C ARG A 92 16.71 -26.34 -5.09
N SER A 93 17.60 -25.77 -4.29
CA SER A 93 18.26 -24.49 -4.53
C SER A 93 19.75 -24.72 -4.35
N ALA A 94 20.38 -25.33 -5.35
CA ALA A 94 21.82 -25.41 -5.47
C ALA A 94 22.13 -25.32 -6.96
N GLY A 95 22.74 -24.20 -7.36
CA GLY A 95 23.02 -23.82 -8.75
C GLY A 95 22.27 -22.57 -9.15
#